data_AF-A0A151IS30-F1
#
_entry.id   AF-A0A151IS30-F1
#
_cell.length_a   1.000
_cell.length_b   1.000
_cell.length_c   1.000
_cell.angle_alpha   90.00
_cell.angle_beta   90.00
_cell.angle_gamma   90.00
#
_symmetry.space_group_name_H-M   'P 1'
#
loop_
_entity.id
_entity.type
_entity.pdbx_description
1 polymer ?
#
loop_
_entity_poly.entity_id
_entity_poly.type
_entity_poly.pdbx_seq_one_letter_code
_entity_poly.pdbx_strand_id
1 'polypeptide(L)' 'MSSPTVNTNVPGLSNNVVEVPNTPVGPNASKDTEYKNPEYFCYHVDSFGEAEVELAKYRLPAPSNSRPFNK' A
#
# COMPACT_ATOMS: atom_id res chain seq x y z
N MET A 1 -26.27 -15.61 -7.50
CA MET A 1 -25.27 -14.54 -7.35
C MET A 1 -23.89 -15.21 -7.37
N SER A 2 -23.16 -15.16 -8.48
CA SER A 2 -21.79 -15.66 -8.54
C SER A 2 -20.86 -14.58 -8.02
N SER A 3 -20.18 -14.81 -6.89
CA SER A 3 -19.16 -13.91 -6.38
C SER A 3 -18.05 -13.72 -7.42
N PRO A 4 -17.53 -12.50 -7.61
CA PRO A 4 -16.44 -12.27 -8.55
C PRO A 4 -15.20 -13.07 -8.11
N THR A 5 -14.61 -13.82 -9.04
CA THR A 5 -13.35 -14.53 -8.83
C THR A 5 -12.25 -13.51 -8.56
N VAL A 6 -11.79 -13.41 -7.31
CA VAL A 6 -10.72 -12.50 -6.91
C VAL A 6 -9.40 -12.99 -7.50
N ASN A 7 -8.72 -12.15 -8.27
CA ASN A 7 -7.37 -12.44 -8.72
C ASN A 7 -6.44 -12.36 -7.50
N THR A 8 -5.94 -13.51 -7.04
CA THR A 8 -5.07 -13.61 -5.86
C THR A 8 -3.62 -13.25 -6.16
N ASN A 9 -3.27 -13.03 -7.43
CA ASN A 9 -1.91 -12.68 -7.84
C ASN A 9 -1.69 -11.16 -7.83
N VAL A 10 -1.89 -10.56 -6.65
CA VAL A 10 -1.53 -9.15 -6.41
C VAL A 10 -0.35 -9.16 -5.45
N PRO A 11 0.90 -9.01 -5.93
CA PRO A 11 2.00 -8.77 -5.02
C PRO A 11 1.67 -7.48 -4.27
N GLY A 12 1.67 -7.54 -2.94
CA GLY A 12 1.40 -6.39 -2.08
C GLY A 12 2.40 -5.25 -2.30
N LEU A 13 2.39 -4.28 -1.39
CA LEU A 13 3.32 -3.16 -1.45
C LEU A 13 4.76 -3.66 -1.40
N SER A 14 5.65 -3.05 -2.19
CA SER A 14 7.05 -3.46 -2.24
C SER A 14 7.84 -2.95 -1.02
N ASN A 15 9.09 -3.40 -0.91
CA ASN A 15 10.02 -2.94 0.13
C ASN A 15 10.33 -1.43 0.04
N ASN A 16 10.04 -0.77 -1.09
CA ASN A 16 10.16 0.69 -1.19
C ASN A 16 9.11 1.42 -0.35
N VAL A 17 7.99 0.76 -0.04
CA VAL A 17 6.89 1.32 0.75
C VAL A 17 7.04 0.94 2.21
N VAL A 18 7.28 -0.35 2.47
CA VAL A 18 7.45 -0.87 3.82
C VAL A 18 8.34 -2.10 3.78
N GLU A 19 9.48 -2.03 4.47
CA GLU A 19 10.34 -3.19 4.68
C GLU A 19 10.11 -3.70 6.09
N VAL A 20 9.52 -4.89 6.20
CA VAL A 20 9.25 -5.52 7.50
C VAL A 20 10.41 -6.45 7.84
N PRO A 21 11.29 -6.09 8.80
CA PRO A 21 12.41 -6.94 9.16
C PRO A 21 11.91 -8.16 9.96
N ASN A 22 12.68 -9.26 9.92
CA ASN A 22 12.42 -10.44 10.75
C ASN A 22 12.81 -10.23 12.23
N THR A 23 13.18 -9.01 12.63
CA THR A 23 13.55 -8.65 13.99
C THR A 23 12.40 -7.92 14.69
N PRO A 24 12.30 -7.98 16.03
CA PRO A 24 11.28 -7.23 16.76
C PRO A 24 11.41 -5.73 16.49
N VAL A 25 10.29 -5.10 16.08
CA VAL A 25 10.23 -3.66 15.72
C VAL A 25 9.60 -2.79 16.81
N GLY A 26 9.13 -3.40 17.90
CA GLY A 26 8.55 -2.70 19.03
C GLY A 26 8.16 -3.65 20.17
N PRO A 27 7.81 -3.12 21.35
CA PRO A 27 7.38 -3.92 22.49
C PRO A 27 6.12 -4.71 22.14
N ASN A 28 6.20 -6.05 22.17
CA ASN A 28 5.09 -6.95 21.84
C ASN A 28 4.44 -6.67 20.47
N ALA A 29 5.20 -6.16 19.50
CA ALA A 29 4.75 -5.92 18.13
C ALA A 29 5.11 -7.11 17.23
N SER A 30 4.15 -8.01 17.03
CA SER A 30 4.26 -9.21 16.20
C SER A 30 2.87 -9.73 15.85
N LYS A 31 2.77 -10.49 14.76
CA LYS A 31 1.52 -11.16 14.36
C LYS A 31 0.99 -12.11 15.43
N ASP A 32 1.85 -12.60 16.32
CA ASP A 32 1.47 -13.56 17.37
C ASP A 32 1.27 -12.94 18.76
N THR A 33 1.64 -11.68 18.96
CA THR A 33 1.55 -10.99 20.26
C THR A 33 0.32 -10.07 20.36
N GLU A 34 0.21 -9.25 21.41
CA GLU A 34 -0.93 -8.34 21.61
C GLU A 34 -1.06 -7.29 20.49
N TYR A 35 0.05 -6.66 20.09
CA TYR A 35 0.03 -5.66 19.02
C TYR A 35 0.33 -6.31 17.65
N LYS A 36 -0.72 -6.47 16.84
CA LYS A 36 -0.72 -7.27 15.60
C LYS A 36 -0.22 -6.56 14.33
N ASN A 37 0.17 -5.27 14.43
CA ASN A 37 0.55 -4.46 13.25
C ASN A 37 2.00 -3.95 13.32
N PRO A 38 3.02 -4.85 13.36
CA PRO A 38 4.41 -4.44 13.42
C PRO A 38 4.83 -3.50 12.26
N GLU A 39 4.17 -3.61 11.10
CA GLU A 39 4.41 -2.79 9.91
C GLU A 39 4.30 -1.29 10.18
N TYR A 40 3.46 -0.88 11.14
CA TYR A 40 3.31 0.51 11.54
C TYR A 40 4.64 1.17 11.96
N PHE A 41 5.54 0.41 12.59
CA PHE A 41 6.84 0.89 13.04
C PHE A 41 7.91 0.91 11.94
N CYS A 42 7.61 0.33 10.77
CA CYS A 42 8.55 0.16 9.67
C CYS A 42 8.40 1.22 8.57
N TYR A 43 7.40 2.11 8.68
CA TYR A 43 7.22 3.18 7.72
C TYR A 43 8.31 4.25 7.82
N HIS A 44 8.64 4.85 6.69
CA HIS A 44 9.51 6.01 6.55
C HIS A 44 8.73 7.19 5.95
N VAL A 45 9.37 8.35 5.89
CA VAL A 45 8.75 9.61 5.43
C VAL A 45 8.16 9.48 4.03
N ASP A 46 8.82 8.72 3.16
CA ASP A 46 8.41 8.54 1.76
C ASP A 46 7.42 7.38 1.53
N SER A 47 7.12 6.56 2.54
CA SER A 47 6.27 5.36 2.39
C SER A 47 4.92 5.67 1.74
N PHE A 48 4.32 6.80 2.11
CA PHE A 48 3.06 7.23 1.53
C PHE A 48 3.19 7.55 0.03
N GLY A 49 4.24 8.27 -0.36
CA GLY A 49 4.49 8.63 -1.76
C GLY A 49 4.80 7.42 -2.62
N GLU A 50 5.62 6.49 -2.13
CA GLU A 50 5.93 5.23 -2.83
C GLU A 50 4.67 4.38 -3.02
N ALA A 51 3.78 4.34 -2.01
CA ALA A 51 2.50 3.64 -2.14
C ALA A 51 1.62 4.27 -3.24
N GLU A 52 1.61 5.59 -3.37
CA GLU A 52 0.87 6.25 -4.45
C GLU A 52 1.42 5.91 -5.84
N VAL A 53 2.74 5.86 -5.99
CA VAL A 53 3.42 5.48 -7.24
C VAL A 53 3.09 4.03 -7.64
N GLU A 54 3.11 3.10 -6.68
CA GLU A 54 2.75 1.71 -6.92
C GLU A 54 1.27 1.53 -7.27
N LEU A 55 0.38 2.20 -6.52
CA LEU A 55 -1.06 2.11 -6.74
C LEU A 55 -1.50 2.79 -8.04
N ALA A 56 -0.77 3.80 -8.53
CA ALA A 56 -1.10 4.50 -9.77
C ALA A 56 -1.26 3.56 -10.98
N LYS A 57 -0.53 2.43 -11.01
CA LYS A 57 -0.60 1.41 -12.06
C LYS A 57 -1.96 0.71 -12.14
N TYR A 58 -2.69 0.69 -11.03
CA TYR A 58 -3.98 0.01 -10.90
C TYR A 58 -5.17 0.97 -10.87
N ARG A 59 -4.92 2.29 -10.89
CA ARG A 59 -5.98 3.31 -10.88
C ARG A 59 -6.61 3.44 -12.26
N LEU A 60 -7.89 3.82 -12.26
CA LEU A 60 -8.57 4.23 -13.48
C LEU A 60 -8.04 5.59 -13.98
N PRO A 61 -8.12 5.88 -15.28
CA PRO A 61 -7.80 7.20 -15.81
C PRO A 61 -8.64 8.29 -15.11
N ALA A 62 -7.99 9.40 -14.76
CA ALA A 62 -8.69 10.53 -14.17
C ALA A 62 -9.68 11.14 -15.20
N PRO A 63 -10.87 11.58 -14.76
CA PRO A 63 -11.76 12.31 -15.64
C PRO A 63 -11.13 13.65 -16.03
N SER A 64 -11.38 14.10 -17.26
CA SER A 64 -10.97 15.41 -17.75
C SER A 64 -12.16 16.27 -18.10
N ASN A 65 -12.09 17.58 -17.85
CA ASN A 65 -13.04 18.53 -18.43
C ASN A 65 -12.84 18.56 -19.96
N SER A 66 -13.92 18.68 -20.74
CA SER A 66 -13.86 18.81 -22.20
C SER A 66 -13.14 20.08 -22.67
N ARG A 67 -12.87 21.04 -21.77
CA ARG A 67 -12.11 22.26 -22.05
C ARG A 67 -10.82 22.29 -21.24
N PRO A 68 -9.66 22.57 -21.86
CA PRO A 68 -8.41 22.75 -21.13
C PRO A 68 -8.47 24.02 -20.29
N PHE A 69 -7.87 23.97 -19.10
CA PHE A 69 -7.60 25.17 -18.31
C PHE A 69 -6.52 25.99 -19.03
N ASN A 70 -6.74 27.30 -19.25
CA ASN A 70 -5.93 28.24 -20.04
C ASN A 70 -6.21 28.33 -21.56
N LYS A 71 -7.46 28.17 -22.00
CA LYS A 71 -7.92 28.66 -23.32
C LYS A 71 -8.77 29.91 -23.18
#